data_AF-A0A536P2Q0-F1
#
_entry.id   AF-A0A536P2Q0-F1
#
_cell.length_a   1.000
_cell.length_b   1.000
_cell.length_c   1.000
_cell.angle_alpha   90.00
_cell.angle_beta   90.00
_cell.angle_gamma   90.00
#
_symmetry.space_group_name_H-M   'P 1'
#
loop_
_entity.id
_entity.type
_entity.pdbx_description
1 polymer ?
#
loop_
_entity_poly.entity_id
_entity_poly.type
_entity_poly.pdbx_seq_one_letter_code
_entity_poly.pdbx_strand_id
1 'polypeptide(L)'
;MTWTQTLRERWWLAPIAILAVAAAIVIRIITTPLEVSANVTDGERSVPRTATIDLRFNQDMKPDSVQHAFTISPAVLVGFKTVSPRDFQFRPKMAPNTAYHVSVKDARNTSGRSVSSGFSFKTEPAPAIAMVEVDNKKVADGQQALKPTGSVKVDFTQPMDGAKTPIQLNGKPFDSKNISWSSDGKSATLDLKLGHSRQYQFLIAQAAVNRKQDPLAADWKFSFTTVIQVPSQGDPARIGSGAPAIIQIENSIDARPQAGMQQADMIYEYISEGSIPRLSAVYWHPLPDLVGPVRSCRLITIRLELMYKGMIYCSGANDYVLGMVWKYPNLVNDYARGAGNVFYRDNATRYAPHNVMMHGNNVAPFTALHGIAAPIYDIAPKHADGTFTGAAAAQISVPDHGALWQYDPGSKQYLKTQDGSPFVNVGTGRVHAKTVIVEHVNSYLDTNPTNSFHGYYTEAYELTGDGAADIYVDGVVIHGTWHHPDPNVPAVYLDANGNPIDLDNGLTWVHVIGSEKWHLP
;
A
#
# COMPACT_ATOMS: atom_id res chain seq x y z
N MET A 1 1.43 -101.57 36.24
CA MET A 1 2.01 -100.43 36.96
C MET A 1 1.05 -99.26 36.86
N THR A 2 0.57 -98.76 37.99
CA THR A 2 -0.38 -97.64 38.09
C THR A 2 0.32 -96.32 37.73
N TRP A 3 -0.44 -95.39 37.15
CA TRP A 3 0.02 -94.03 36.76
C TRP A 3 0.76 -93.26 37.88
N THR A 4 0.56 -93.66 39.14
CA THR A 4 1.22 -93.10 40.32
C THR A 4 2.66 -93.61 40.54
N GLN A 5 3.04 -94.78 40.02
CA GLN A 5 4.42 -95.31 40.10
C GLN A 5 5.35 -94.69 39.04
N THR A 6 4.85 -94.45 37.82
CA THR A 6 5.61 -93.83 36.73
C THR A 6 5.93 -92.35 36.97
N LEU A 7 5.11 -91.65 37.76
CA LEU A 7 5.42 -90.29 38.21
C LEU A 7 6.57 -90.29 39.22
N ARG A 8 6.64 -91.24 40.17
CA ARG A 8 7.68 -91.31 41.23
C ARG A 8 9.08 -91.64 40.71
N GLU A 9 9.19 -92.44 39.66
CA GLU A 9 10.49 -92.81 39.04
C GLU A 9 11.04 -91.77 38.05
N ARG A 10 10.29 -90.70 37.75
CA ARG A 10 10.67 -89.67 36.76
C ARG A 10 10.81 -88.26 37.33
N TRP A 11 10.74 -88.07 38.66
CA TRP A 11 10.93 -86.76 39.31
C TRP A 11 12.30 -86.12 38.98
N TRP A 12 13.32 -86.92 38.70
CA TRP A 12 14.65 -86.45 38.29
C TRP A 12 14.67 -85.77 36.91
N LEU A 13 13.67 -86.00 36.05
CA LEU A 13 13.54 -85.34 34.75
C LEU A 13 13.02 -83.90 34.88
N ALA A 14 12.31 -83.55 35.95
CA ALA A 14 11.82 -82.20 36.17
C ALA A 14 12.94 -81.16 36.31
N PRO A 15 13.98 -81.33 37.16
CA PRO A 15 15.11 -80.41 37.22
C PRO A 15 15.93 -80.37 35.93
N ILE A 16 16.03 -81.48 35.18
CA ILE A 16 16.71 -81.51 33.87
C ILE A 16 15.90 -80.72 32.83
N ALA A 17 14.57 -80.88 32.79
CA ALA A 17 13.70 -80.11 31.91
C ALA A 17 13.72 -78.62 32.27
N ILE A 18 13.73 -78.27 33.57
CA ILE A 18 13.88 -76.89 34.04
C ILE A 18 15.25 -76.33 33.64
N LEU A 19 16.34 -77.08 33.79
CA LEU A 19 17.68 -76.68 33.36
C LEU A 19 17.78 -76.55 31.84
N ALA A 20 17.15 -77.44 31.07
CA ALA A 20 17.13 -77.38 29.61
C ALA A 20 16.29 -76.20 29.10
N VAL A 21 15.15 -75.90 29.74
CA VAL A 21 14.35 -74.72 29.47
C VAL A 21 15.09 -73.45 29.88
N ALA A 22 15.74 -73.43 31.04
CA ALA A 22 16.58 -72.32 31.48
C ALA A 22 17.77 -72.11 30.54
N ALA A 23 18.44 -73.19 30.11
CA ALA A 23 19.53 -73.14 29.14
C ALA A 23 19.03 -72.68 27.77
N ALA A 24 17.86 -73.15 27.30
CA ALA A 24 17.26 -72.70 26.05
C ALA A 24 16.85 -71.21 26.11
N ILE A 25 16.34 -70.74 27.25
CA ILE A 25 16.04 -69.32 27.51
C ILE A 25 17.33 -68.50 27.50
N VAL A 26 18.38 -68.95 28.20
CA VAL A 26 19.70 -68.28 28.23
C VAL A 26 20.34 -68.27 26.85
N ILE A 27 20.33 -69.39 26.12
CA ILE A 27 20.82 -69.49 24.74
C ILE A 27 20.03 -68.51 23.86
N ARG A 28 18.69 -68.49 23.95
CA ARG A 28 17.86 -67.56 23.17
C ARG A 28 18.15 -66.09 23.50
N ILE A 29 18.43 -65.76 24.76
CA ILE A 29 18.85 -64.40 25.19
C ILE A 29 20.24 -64.07 24.63
N ILE A 30 21.16 -65.03 24.58
CA ILE A 30 22.52 -64.82 24.05
C ILE A 30 22.53 -64.75 22.51
N THR A 31 21.68 -65.51 21.82
CA THR A 31 21.65 -65.59 20.35
C THR A 31 20.74 -64.55 19.69
N THR A 32 19.86 -63.88 20.44
CA THR A 32 19.03 -62.79 19.86
C THR A 32 19.93 -61.59 19.52
N PRO A 33 19.83 -61.02 18.30
CA PRO A 33 20.52 -59.78 17.93
C PRO A 33 20.13 -58.65 18.89
N LEU A 34 21.09 -57.79 19.24
CA LEU A 34 20.78 -56.57 19.98
C LEU A 34 20.24 -55.55 18.97
N GLU A 35 19.01 -55.12 19.16
CA GLU A 35 18.30 -54.26 18.22
C GLU A 35 17.87 -52.96 18.90
N VAL A 36 17.82 -51.89 18.12
CA VAL A 36 17.33 -50.58 18.52
C VAL A 36 16.33 -50.08 17.49
N SER A 37 15.20 -49.54 17.96
CA SER A 37 14.25 -48.80 17.15
C SER A 37 14.10 -47.37 17.68
N ALA A 38 13.66 -46.47 16.81
CA ALA A 38 13.37 -45.09 17.14
C ALA A 38 11.88 -44.77 16.88
N ASN A 39 11.34 -43.78 17.59
CA ASN A 39 10.01 -43.24 17.31
C ASN A 39 9.94 -42.41 16.02
N VAL A 40 11.07 -41.88 15.56
CA VAL A 40 11.22 -41.16 14.29
C VAL A 40 11.65 -42.13 13.21
N THR A 41 11.01 -42.07 12.04
CA THR A 41 11.29 -42.99 10.92
C THR A 41 12.41 -42.44 10.03
N ASP A 42 13.25 -43.31 9.47
CA ASP A 42 14.25 -42.90 8.48
C ASP A 42 13.60 -42.32 7.22
N GLY A 43 14.07 -41.16 6.79
CA GLY A 43 13.51 -40.38 5.68
C GLY A 43 12.26 -39.56 6.04
N GLU A 44 11.80 -39.57 7.31
CA GLU A 44 10.61 -38.84 7.73
C GLU A 44 10.74 -37.33 7.44
N ARG A 45 9.67 -36.76 6.87
CA ARG A 45 9.59 -35.34 6.52
C ARG A 45 8.55 -34.69 7.42
N SER A 46 8.86 -33.52 7.95
CA SER A 46 8.00 -32.75 8.87
C SER A 46 7.98 -33.30 10.30
N VAL A 47 9.15 -33.69 10.82
CA VAL A 47 9.29 -34.02 12.25
C VAL A 47 9.11 -32.74 13.09
N PRO A 48 8.23 -32.73 14.11
CA PRO A 48 8.06 -31.57 14.98
C PRO A 48 9.38 -31.16 15.64
N ARG A 49 9.64 -29.85 15.73
CA ARG A 49 10.93 -29.34 16.25
C ARG A 49 11.17 -29.65 17.73
N THR A 50 10.09 -29.91 18.47
CA THR A 50 10.10 -30.31 19.88
C THR A 50 10.00 -31.83 20.07
N ALA A 51 9.98 -32.61 19.00
CA ALA A 51 9.88 -34.06 19.09
C ALA A 51 11.08 -34.62 19.88
N THR A 52 10.79 -35.54 20.77
CA THR A 52 11.82 -36.39 21.37
C THR A 52 12.28 -37.43 20.36
N ILE A 53 13.54 -37.84 20.47
CA ILE A 53 14.05 -39.03 19.83
C ILE A 53 14.11 -40.11 20.91
N ASP A 54 13.15 -41.03 20.86
CA ASP A 54 13.00 -42.11 21.81
C ASP A 54 13.61 -43.39 21.20
N LEU A 55 14.69 -43.87 21.81
CA LEU A 55 15.33 -45.12 21.43
C LEU A 55 14.83 -46.26 22.32
N ARG A 56 14.34 -47.32 21.69
CA ARG A 56 13.88 -48.52 22.36
C ARG A 56 14.74 -49.72 21.97
N PHE A 57 15.30 -50.38 22.97
CA PHE A 57 16.16 -51.55 22.81
C PHE A 57 15.42 -52.83 23.19
N ASN A 58 15.74 -53.94 22.54
CA ASN A 58 15.15 -55.25 22.89
C ASN A 58 15.78 -55.89 24.15
N GLN A 59 16.85 -55.30 24.70
CA GLN A 59 17.57 -55.74 25.91
C GLN A 59 17.96 -54.55 26.80
N ASP A 60 18.32 -54.83 28.05
CA ASP A 60 18.71 -53.82 29.04
C ASP A 60 20.08 -53.19 28.70
N MET A 61 20.12 -51.86 28.67
CA MET A 61 21.29 -51.08 28.25
C MET A 61 21.99 -50.37 29.40
N LYS A 62 23.28 -50.05 29.24
CA LYS A 62 24.02 -49.15 30.14
C LYS A 62 23.68 -47.70 29.79
N PRO A 63 23.03 -46.91 30.68
CA PRO A 63 22.58 -45.56 30.36
C PRO A 63 23.68 -44.64 29.82
N ASP A 64 24.83 -44.58 30.50
CA ASP A 64 25.96 -43.76 30.06
C ASP A 64 26.46 -44.16 28.68
N SER A 65 26.48 -45.47 28.38
CA SER A 65 26.90 -45.95 27.06
C SER A 65 25.92 -45.51 25.96
N VAL A 66 24.61 -45.54 26.21
CA VAL A 66 23.60 -45.09 25.25
C VAL A 66 23.70 -43.58 25.03
N GLN A 67 23.90 -42.80 26.11
CA GLN A 67 24.07 -41.37 26.03
C GLN A 67 25.29 -40.96 25.20
N HIS A 68 26.44 -41.61 25.41
CA HIS A 68 27.67 -41.31 24.64
C HIS A 68 27.62 -41.82 23.20
N ALA A 69 26.86 -42.87 22.93
CA ALA A 69 26.69 -43.43 21.59
C ALA A 69 25.86 -42.52 20.67
N PHE A 70 24.99 -41.69 21.24
CA PHE A 70 24.07 -40.85 20.49
C PHE A 70 24.75 -39.59 19.96
N THR A 71 24.62 -39.37 18.65
CA THR A 71 25.02 -38.14 17.98
C THR A 71 23.93 -37.68 17.02
N ILE A 72 23.83 -36.38 16.81
CA ILE A 72 22.91 -35.77 15.85
C ILE A 72 23.68 -34.69 15.06
N SER A 73 23.51 -34.68 13.74
CA SER A 73 24.14 -33.72 12.82
C SER A 73 23.09 -33.04 11.94
N PRO A 74 23.05 -31.70 11.81
CA PRO A 74 23.90 -30.73 12.49
C PRO A 74 23.82 -30.82 14.02
N ALA A 75 24.91 -30.49 14.70
CA ALA A 75 24.98 -30.57 16.15
C ALA A 75 24.00 -29.58 16.80
N VAL A 76 23.24 -30.07 17.78
CA VAL A 76 22.28 -29.28 18.57
C VAL A 76 22.42 -29.64 20.05
N LEU A 77 21.89 -28.78 20.92
CA LEU A 77 21.77 -29.13 22.33
C LEU A 77 20.77 -30.28 22.49
N VAL A 78 21.17 -31.33 23.20
CA VAL A 78 20.34 -32.52 23.44
C VAL A 78 20.24 -32.80 24.93
N GLY A 79 19.03 -32.78 25.48
CA GLY A 79 18.77 -33.32 26.82
C GLY A 79 18.63 -34.84 26.78
N PHE A 80 19.15 -35.55 27.78
CA PHE A 80 19.05 -37.01 27.88
C PHE A 80 18.25 -37.42 29.12
N LYS A 81 17.39 -38.43 28.97
CA LYS A 81 16.65 -39.04 30.07
C LYS A 81 16.59 -40.56 29.88
N THR A 82 16.99 -41.31 30.89
CA THR A 82 16.68 -42.74 30.99
C THR A 82 15.23 -42.90 31.46
N VAL A 83 14.39 -43.55 30.66
CA VAL A 83 12.97 -43.81 31.00
C VAL A 83 12.85 -45.18 31.66
N SER A 84 13.52 -46.18 31.09
CA SER A 84 13.66 -47.53 31.62
C SER A 84 15.04 -48.09 31.23
N PRO A 85 15.46 -49.28 31.71
CA PRO A 85 16.67 -49.94 31.21
C PRO A 85 16.67 -50.21 29.71
N ARG A 86 15.50 -50.13 29.02
CA ARG A 86 15.35 -50.39 27.59
C ARG A 86 14.89 -49.18 26.77
N ASP A 87 14.45 -48.11 27.43
CA ASP A 87 13.84 -46.95 26.80
C ASP A 87 14.59 -45.69 27.21
N PHE A 88 15.13 -44.98 26.21
CA PHE A 88 15.97 -43.80 26.39
C PHE A 88 15.44 -42.67 25.54
N GLN A 89 15.38 -41.48 26.12
CA GLN A 89 14.77 -40.32 25.48
C GLN A 89 15.78 -39.19 25.33
N PHE A 90 15.91 -38.70 24.10
CA PHE A 90 16.73 -37.56 23.72
C PHE A 90 15.82 -36.38 23.33
N ARG A 91 16.12 -35.18 23.82
CA ARG A 91 15.37 -33.94 23.59
C ARG A 91 16.25 -32.92 22.86
N PRO A 92 16.41 -33.03 21.53
CA PRO A 92 17.19 -32.07 20.75
C PRO A 92 16.45 -30.73 20.61
N LYS A 93 17.18 -29.60 20.63
CA LYS A 93 16.66 -28.29 20.23
C LYS A 93 16.89 -28.07 18.73
N MET A 94 15.91 -28.43 17.91
CA MET A 94 16.08 -28.51 16.46
C MET A 94 15.66 -27.22 15.72
N ALA A 95 16.40 -26.88 14.66
CA ALA A 95 16.12 -25.77 13.77
C ALA A 95 14.98 -26.12 12.78
N PRO A 96 14.22 -25.12 12.27
CA PRO A 96 13.19 -25.35 11.26
C PRO A 96 13.76 -25.80 9.92
N ASN A 97 12.96 -26.56 9.16
CA ASN A 97 13.27 -26.99 7.78
C ASN A 97 14.68 -27.60 7.60
N THR A 98 15.22 -28.22 8.65
CA THR A 98 16.60 -28.70 8.71
C THR A 98 16.62 -30.22 8.63
N ALA A 99 17.46 -30.75 7.75
CA ALA A 99 17.73 -32.18 7.69
C ALA A 99 18.70 -32.57 8.81
N TYR A 100 18.33 -33.58 9.59
CA TYR A 100 19.15 -34.13 10.66
C TYR A 100 19.48 -35.60 10.37
N HIS A 101 20.68 -35.99 10.73
CA HIS A 101 21.13 -37.38 10.76
C HIS A 101 21.47 -37.75 12.20
N VAL A 102 20.79 -38.77 12.72
CA VAL A 102 21.06 -39.37 14.02
C VAL A 102 21.92 -40.60 13.81
N SER A 103 22.97 -40.74 14.62
CA SER A 103 23.76 -41.96 14.71
C SER A 103 23.87 -42.41 16.16
N VAL A 104 23.58 -43.68 16.39
CA VAL A 104 23.86 -44.41 17.63
C VAL A 104 25.04 -45.30 17.32
N LYS A 105 26.21 -45.00 17.89
CA LYS A 105 27.43 -45.75 17.62
C LYS A 105 27.91 -46.50 18.85
N ASP A 106 27.99 -47.81 18.75
CA ASP A 106 28.53 -48.71 19.77
C ASP A 106 27.84 -48.61 21.14
N ALA A 107 26.51 -48.44 21.17
CA ALA A 107 25.73 -48.44 22.41
C ALA A 107 25.75 -49.84 23.04
N ARG A 108 26.13 -49.96 24.33
CA ARG A 108 26.37 -51.26 24.98
C ARG A 108 25.29 -51.67 25.97
N ASN A 109 24.96 -52.96 25.93
CA ASN A 109 24.12 -53.60 26.93
C ASN A 109 24.89 -53.95 28.22
N THR A 110 24.20 -54.47 29.23
CA THR A 110 24.81 -54.84 30.52
C THR A 110 25.87 -55.96 30.40
N SER A 111 25.75 -56.84 29.39
CA SER A 111 26.72 -57.91 29.08
C SER A 111 27.88 -57.48 28.17
N GLY A 112 27.91 -56.21 27.73
CA GLY A 112 29.01 -55.63 26.95
C GLY A 112 28.88 -55.73 25.43
N ARG A 113 27.81 -56.37 24.91
CA ARG A 113 27.48 -56.37 23.47
C ARG A 113 27.09 -54.97 23.02
N SER A 114 27.51 -54.58 21.81
CA SER A 114 27.19 -53.28 21.23
C SER A 114 26.18 -53.37 20.09
N VAL A 115 25.47 -52.26 19.85
CA VAL A 115 24.64 -52.04 18.67
C VAL A 115 24.94 -50.66 18.10
N SER A 116 24.90 -50.57 16.77
CA SER A 116 25.00 -49.32 16.03
C SER A 116 23.82 -49.17 15.08
N SER A 117 23.30 -47.97 14.93
CA SER A 117 22.19 -47.64 14.04
C SER A 117 22.26 -46.18 13.60
N GLY A 118 21.53 -45.81 12.56
CA GLY A 118 21.42 -44.43 12.11
C GLY A 118 20.17 -44.23 11.27
N PHE A 119 19.67 -43.00 11.26
CA PHE A 119 18.51 -42.59 10.47
C PHE A 119 18.56 -41.08 10.24
N SER A 120 17.93 -40.64 9.17
CA SER A 120 17.79 -39.23 8.81
C SER A 120 16.34 -38.80 8.85
N PHE A 121 16.10 -37.54 9.15
CA PHE A 121 14.78 -36.95 9.05
C PHE A 121 14.89 -35.45 8.75
N LYS A 122 13.76 -34.81 8.43
CA LYS A 122 13.70 -33.36 8.21
C LYS A 122 12.64 -32.73 9.09
N THR A 123 12.99 -31.66 9.79
CA THR A 123 12.05 -30.94 10.66
C THR A 123 11.01 -30.13 9.88
N GLU A 124 9.87 -29.89 10.52
CA GLU A 124 8.84 -28.95 10.03
C GLU A 124 9.44 -27.55 9.77
N PRO A 125 8.95 -26.81 8.75
CA PRO A 125 9.31 -25.42 8.56
C PRO A 125 8.80 -24.54 9.71
N ALA A 126 9.39 -23.36 9.88
CA ALA A 126 8.84 -22.35 10.79
C ALA A 126 7.45 -21.89 10.29
N PRO A 127 6.56 -21.44 11.19
CA PRO A 127 5.38 -20.69 10.77
C PRO A 127 5.80 -19.49 9.91
N ALA A 128 4.98 -19.18 8.92
CA ALA A 128 5.19 -18.08 7.99
C ALA A 128 3.85 -17.50 7.56
N ILE A 129 3.87 -16.30 7.01
CA ILE A 129 2.71 -15.71 6.36
C ILE A 129 2.60 -16.34 4.96
N ALA A 130 1.44 -16.91 4.66
CA ALA A 130 1.13 -17.54 3.40
C ALA A 130 0.70 -16.51 2.35
N MET A 131 -0.19 -15.58 2.73
CA MET A 131 -0.66 -14.49 1.87
C MET A 131 -1.33 -13.38 2.68
N VAL A 132 -1.45 -12.22 2.04
CA VAL A 132 -2.30 -11.12 2.49
C VAL A 132 -3.40 -10.93 1.47
N GLU A 133 -4.62 -10.74 1.94
CA GLU A 133 -5.77 -10.44 1.12
C GLU A 133 -6.42 -9.13 1.57
N VAL A 134 -6.91 -8.38 0.59
CA VAL A 134 -7.78 -7.24 0.80
C VAL A 134 -9.01 -7.46 -0.05
N ASP A 135 -10.19 -7.39 0.57
CA ASP A 135 -11.46 -7.69 -0.09
C ASP A 135 -11.47 -9.06 -0.79
N ASN A 136 -10.94 -10.09 -0.09
CA ASN A 136 -10.78 -11.47 -0.58
C ASN A 136 -9.94 -11.62 -1.85
N LYS A 137 -9.06 -10.65 -2.15
CA LYS A 137 -8.11 -10.72 -3.26
C LYS A 137 -6.69 -10.67 -2.73
N LYS A 138 -5.83 -11.55 -3.27
CA LYS A 138 -4.40 -11.57 -2.94
C LYS A 138 -3.75 -10.23 -3.26
N VAL A 139 -2.98 -9.71 -2.31
CA VAL A 139 -2.19 -8.48 -2.43
C VAL A 139 -0.70 -8.83 -2.40
N ALA A 140 0.07 -8.19 -3.29
CA ALA A 140 1.53 -8.31 -3.31
C ALA A 140 2.19 -7.26 -2.42
N ASP A 141 3.38 -7.55 -1.90
CA ASP A 141 4.15 -6.57 -1.12
C ASP A 141 4.56 -5.40 -2.03
N GLY A 142 4.37 -4.18 -1.55
CA GLY A 142 4.59 -2.95 -2.30
C GLY A 142 3.51 -2.63 -3.34
N GLN A 143 2.39 -3.37 -3.38
CA GLN A 143 1.34 -3.13 -4.37
C GLN A 143 0.78 -1.70 -4.26
N GLN A 144 0.64 -1.04 -5.41
CA GLN A 144 0.11 0.31 -5.53
C GLN A 144 -1.35 0.30 -6.03
N ALA A 145 -2.05 1.42 -5.85
CA ALA A 145 -3.40 1.66 -6.36
C ALA A 145 -4.45 0.61 -5.92
N LEU A 146 -4.32 0.07 -4.70
CA LEU A 146 -5.29 -0.87 -4.17
C LEU A 146 -6.60 -0.16 -3.82
N LYS A 147 -7.76 -0.72 -4.19
CA LYS A 147 -9.05 -0.16 -3.75
C LYS A 147 -9.19 -0.30 -2.23
N PRO A 148 -9.54 0.78 -1.50
CA PRO A 148 -9.69 0.76 -0.05
C PRO A 148 -11.05 0.16 0.35
N THR A 149 -11.29 -1.10 -0.03
CA THR A 149 -12.54 -1.81 0.24
C THR A 149 -12.28 -3.09 1.04
N GLY A 150 -13.32 -3.56 1.73
CA GLY A 150 -13.29 -4.82 2.45
C GLY A 150 -12.36 -4.82 3.66
N SER A 151 -12.08 -6.03 4.17
CA SER A 151 -11.18 -6.26 5.28
C SER A 151 -9.79 -6.67 4.81
N VAL A 152 -8.78 -6.43 5.65
CA VAL A 152 -7.44 -6.96 5.47
C VAL A 152 -7.34 -8.30 6.19
N LYS A 153 -6.97 -9.37 5.48
CA LYS A 153 -6.77 -10.71 6.03
C LYS A 153 -5.33 -11.15 5.83
N VAL A 154 -4.73 -11.70 6.89
CA VAL A 154 -3.39 -12.29 6.87
C VAL A 154 -3.52 -13.78 7.11
N ASP A 155 -3.14 -14.59 6.13
CA ASP A 155 -3.15 -16.05 6.22
C ASP A 155 -1.75 -16.57 6.59
N PHE A 156 -1.70 -17.61 7.39
CA PHE A 156 -0.49 -18.24 7.92
C PHE A 156 -0.39 -19.68 7.45
N THR A 157 0.84 -20.18 7.30
CA THR A 157 1.11 -21.57 6.91
C THR A 157 0.75 -22.57 8.01
N GLN A 158 0.61 -22.12 9.26
CA GLN A 158 0.34 -22.93 10.44
C GLN A 158 -0.61 -22.21 11.41
N PRO A 159 -1.34 -22.93 12.28
CA PRO A 159 -2.17 -22.34 13.33
C PRO A 159 -1.38 -21.45 14.30
N MET A 160 -1.70 -20.16 14.34
CA MET A 160 -1.01 -19.18 15.19
C MET A 160 -1.60 -19.09 16.60
N ASP A 161 -0.76 -18.68 17.56
CA ASP A 161 -1.22 -18.22 18.89
C ASP A 161 -1.54 -16.72 18.77
N GLY A 162 -2.82 -16.38 18.63
CA GLY A 162 -3.26 -15.00 18.40
C GLY A 162 -2.89 -14.04 19.52
N ALA A 163 -2.79 -14.52 20.77
CA ALA A 163 -2.36 -13.70 21.91
C ALA A 163 -0.85 -13.39 21.87
N LYS A 164 -0.08 -14.19 21.14
CA LYS A 164 1.38 -14.03 20.96
C LYS A 164 1.76 -13.73 19.52
N THR A 165 0.83 -13.19 18.72
CA THR A 165 1.08 -12.76 17.33
C THR A 165 0.65 -11.31 17.17
N PRO A 166 1.32 -10.35 17.83
CA PRO A 166 0.99 -8.94 17.68
C PRO A 166 1.29 -8.48 16.26
N ILE A 167 0.35 -7.73 15.69
CA ILE A 167 0.51 -7.06 14.39
C ILE A 167 0.77 -5.58 14.67
N GLN A 168 1.76 -4.99 14.03
CA GLN A 168 1.93 -3.54 14.00
C GLN A 168 1.46 -3.00 12.67
N LEU A 169 0.84 -1.82 12.70
CA LEU A 169 0.44 -1.04 11.55
C LEU A 169 1.09 0.34 11.62
N ASN A 170 1.80 0.74 10.56
CA ASN A 170 2.50 2.02 10.44
C ASN A 170 3.39 2.33 11.67
N GLY A 171 4.14 1.31 12.12
CA GLY A 171 5.06 1.40 13.26
C GLY A 171 4.39 1.42 14.64
N LYS A 172 3.06 1.28 14.73
CA LYS A 172 2.31 1.26 16.00
C LYS A 172 1.64 -0.10 16.21
N PRO A 173 1.52 -0.60 17.46
CA PRO A 173 0.73 -1.80 17.73
C PRO A 173 -0.72 -1.64 17.26
N PHE A 174 -1.22 -2.63 16.52
CA PHE A 174 -2.64 -2.70 16.16
C PHE A 174 -3.42 -3.34 17.32
N ASP A 175 -4.58 -2.77 17.67
CA ASP A 175 -5.37 -3.27 18.81
C ASP A 175 -5.84 -4.71 18.54
N SER A 176 -5.42 -5.64 19.40
CA SER A 176 -5.77 -7.05 19.28
C SER A 176 -7.28 -7.32 19.36
N LYS A 177 -8.06 -6.40 19.95
CA LYS A 177 -9.53 -6.49 19.98
C LYS A 177 -10.16 -6.35 18.59
N ASN A 178 -9.44 -5.70 17.67
CA ASN A 178 -9.85 -5.51 16.28
C ASN A 178 -9.29 -6.60 15.36
N ILE A 179 -8.82 -7.72 15.92
CA ILE A 179 -8.35 -8.87 15.15
C ILE A 179 -9.26 -10.06 15.41
N SER A 180 -9.90 -10.56 14.35
CA SER A 180 -10.70 -11.77 14.38
C SER A 180 -9.90 -12.94 13.82
N TRP A 181 -9.63 -13.94 14.65
CA TRP A 181 -8.92 -15.16 14.25
C TRP A 181 -9.89 -16.23 13.77
N SER A 182 -9.53 -16.94 12.70
CA SER A 182 -10.24 -18.14 12.28
C SER A 182 -10.17 -19.23 13.36
N SER A 183 -11.15 -20.13 13.38
CA SER A 183 -11.21 -21.22 14.37
C SER A 183 -9.98 -22.14 14.32
N ASP A 184 -9.46 -22.40 13.13
CA ASP A 184 -8.21 -23.15 12.91
C ASP A 184 -6.95 -22.34 13.23
N GLY A 185 -7.06 -21.04 13.49
CA GLY A 185 -5.97 -20.14 13.84
C GLY A 185 -5.04 -19.81 12.67
N LYS A 186 -5.41 -20.13 11.43
CA LYS A 186 -4.57 -19.88 10.24
C LYS A 186 -4.85 -18.55 9.56
N SER A 187 -5.87 -17.81 9.97
CA SER A 187 -6.18 -16.51 9.38
C SER A 187 -6.48 -15.50 10.47
N ALA A 188 -5.94 -14.29 10.31
CA ALA A 188 -6.27 -13.11 11.09
C ALA A 188 -6.92 -12.07 10.19
N THR A 189 -8.18 -11.73 10.45
CA THR A 189 -8.89 -10.64 9.77
C THR A 189 -8.84 -9.40 10.65
N LEU A 190 -8.33 -8.30 10.12
CA LEU A 190 -8.20 -7.04 10.79
C LEU A 190 -9.44 -6.18 10.50
N ASP A 191 -10.11 -5.70 11.55
CA ASP A 191 -11.13 -4.65 11.46
C ASP A 191 -10.43 -3.30 11.27
N LEU A 192 -9.82 -3.16 10.09
CA LEU A 192 -9.10 -1.97 9.65
C LEU A 192 -9.90 -1.33 8.52
N LYS A 193 -10.42 -0.12 8.77
CA LYS A 193 -11.01 0.69 7.71
C LYS A 193 -9.90 1.29 6.86
N LEU A 194 -9.82 0.86 5.60
CA LEU A 194 -8.92 1.45 4.63
C LEU A 194 -9.44 2.81 4.17
N GLY A 195 -8.53 3.77 4.01
CA GLY A 195 -8.78 5.08 3.43
C GLY A 195 -8.01 5.23 2.12
N HIS A 196 -8.41 6.20 1.30
CA HIS A 196 -7.75 6.53 0.03
C HIS A 196 -6.39 7.19 0.25
N SER A 197 -5.55 7.14 -0.79
CA SER A 197 -4.26 7.85 -0.85
C SER A 197 -3.26 7.48 0.26
N ARG A 198 -3.39 6.32 0.90
CA ARG A 198 -2.63 5.94 2.11
C ARG A 198 -1.71 4.76 1.88
N GLN A 199 -0.51 4.82 2.44
CA GLN A 199 0.35 3.65 2.61
C GLN A 199 0.02 2.94 3.92
N TYR A 200 -0.09 1.61 3.85
CA TYR A 200 -0.22 0.72 4.99
C TYR A 200 1.02 -0.16 5.08
N GLN A 201 1.70 -0.12 6.22
CA GLN A 201 2.89 -0.90 6.51
C GLN A 201 2.62 -1.82 7.70
N PHE A 202 2.74 -3.12 7.49
CA PHE A 202 2.53 -4.16 8.49
C PHE A 202 3.86 -4.75 8.95
N LEU A 203 3.95 -5.04 10.24
CA LEU A 203 5.06 -5.80 10.82
C LEU A 203 4.50 -6.88 11.75
N ILE A 204 4.96 -8.11 11.58
CA ILE A 204 4.81 -9.19 12.56
C ILE A 204 6.22 -9.63 12.95
N ALA A 205 6.58 -9.43 14.21
CA ALA A 205 7.93 -9.68 14.70
C ALA A 205 8.27 -11.18 14.72
N GLN A 206 9.56 -11.52 14.61
CA GLN A 206 10.08 -12.88 14.69
C GLN A 206 9.62 -13.61 15.97
N ALA A 207 9.40 -12.88 17.05
CA ALA A 207 8.94 -13.41 18.33
C ALA A 207 7.50 -13.94 18.30
N ALA A 208 6.73 -13.68 17.24
CA ALA A 208 5.40 -14.24 17.08
C ALA A 208 5.45 -15.76 16.93
N VAL A 209 4.55 -16.48 17.61
CA VAL A 209 4.60 -17.95 17.69
C VAL A 209 3.33 -18.64 17.20
N ASN A 210 3.50 -19.86 16.67
CA ASN A 210 2.37 -20.75 16.42
C ASN A 210 1.80 -21.33 17.73
N ARG A 211 0.70 -22.10 17.65
CA ARG A 211 0.12 -22.78 18.83
C ARG A 211 1.07 -23.80 19.50
N LYS A 212 2.09 -24.29 18.79
CA LYS A 212 3.17 -25.14 19.31
C LYS A 212 4.30 -24.34 19.98
N GLN A 213 4.19 -23.00 20.06
CA GLN A 213 5.21 -22.07 20.58
C GLN A 213 6.46 -21.97 19.70
N ASP A 214 6.33 -22.30 18.41
CA ASP A 214 7.39 -22.14 17.42
C ASP A 214 7.40 -20.70 16.88
N PRO A 215 8.53 -19.95 16.96
CA PRO A 215 8.60 -18.60 16.40
C PRO A 215 8.66 -18.57 14.87
N LEU A 216 8.29 -17.43 14.29
CA LEU A 216 8.58 -17.11 12.90
C LEU A 216 10.09 -17.17 12.62
N ALA A 217 10.47 -17.37 11.35
CA ALA A 217 11.87 -17.44 10.96
C ALA A 217 12.59 -16.08 11.08
N ALA A 218 11.88 -14.98 10.79
CA ALA A 218 12.35 -13.61 10.85
C ALA A 218 11.16 -12.66 11.03
N ASP A 219 11.44 -11.38 11.24
CA ASP A 219 10.42 -10.32 11.14
C ASP A 219 9.78 -10.36 9.74
N TRP A 220 8.46 -10.35 9.69
CA TRP A 220 7.71 -10.21 8.46
C TRP A 220 7.26 -8.77 8.29
N LYS A 221 7.62 -8.16 7.16
CA LYS A 221 7.22 -6.82 6.77
C LYS A 221 6.40 -6.92 5.48
N PHE A 222 5.38 -6.08 5.38
CA PHE A 222 4.53 -6.02 4.21
C PHE A 222 3.95 -4.64 4.05
N SER A 223 3.77 -4.18 2.82
CA SER A 223 3.17 -2.88 2.56
C SER A 223 2.28 -2.89 1.32
N PHE A 224 1.32 -1.98 1.30
CA PHE A 224 0.60 -1.60 0.08
C PHE A 224 0.14 -0.15 0.17
N THR A 225 -0.17 0.45 -0.97
CA THR A 225 -0.71 1.81 -1.08
C THR A 225 -2.09 1.76 -1.71
N THR A 226 -3.06 2.42 -1.08
CA THR A 226 -4.40 2.55 -1.63
C THR A 226 -4.46 3.58 -2.74
N VAL A 227 -5.43 3.42 -3.65
CA VAL A 227 -5.62 4.32 -4.80
C VAL A 227 -5.80 5.77 -4.35
N ILE A 228 -5.21 6.68 -5.12
CA ILE A 228 -5.33 8.12 -4.91
C ILE A 228 -6.77 8.54 -5.13
N GLN A 229 -7.27 9.47 -4.30
CA GLN A 229 -8.54 10.14 -4.49
C GLN A 229 -8.33 11.65 -4.64
N VAL A 230 -9.03 12.26 -5.60
CA VAL A 230 -9.05 13.70 -5.83
C VAL A 230 -10.38 14.32 -5.40
N PRO A 231 -10.41 15.58 -4.93
CA PRO A 231 -11.65 16.25 -4.58
C PRO A 231 -12.51 16.55 -5.82
N SER A 232 -13.80 16.76 -5.60
CA SER A 232 -14.74 17.20 -6.64
C SER A 232 -15.76 18.17 -6.06
N GLN A 233 -16.15 19.14 -6.89
CA GLN A 233 -17.25 20.06 -6.61
C GLN A 233 -18.60 19.46 -7.02
N GLY A 234 -18.62 18.63 -8.08
CA GLY A 234 -19.83 18.11 -8.70
C GLY A 234 -20.61 17.12 -7.84
N ASP A 235 -21.85 16.84 -8.25
CA ASP A 235 -22.58 15.65 -7.82
C ASP A 235 -21.88 14.43 -8.43
N PRO A 236 -21.26 13.54 -7.65
CA PRO A 236 -20.48 12.43 -8.20
C PRO A 236 -21.29 11.45 -9.02
N ALA A 237 -22.62 11.50 -8.92
CA ALA A 237 -23.51 10.81 -9.85
C ALA A 237 -23.43 11.32 -11.30
N ARG A 238 -22.85 12.49 -11.54
CA ARG A 238 -22.63 13.12 -12.87
C ARG A 238 -21.20 13.01 -13.36
N ILE A 239 -20.29 12.48 -12.55
CA ILE A 239 -18.91 12.22 -12.96
C ILE A 239 -18.97 11.14 -14.05
N GLY A 240 -18.42 11.48 -15.22
CA GLY A 240 -18.31 10.53 -16.32
C GLY A 240 -17.22 9.50 -16.05
N SER A 241 -17.28 8.34 -16.71
CA SER A 241 -16.19 7.36 -16.73
C SER A 241 -15.03 7.74 -17.67
N GLY A 242 -15.17 8.85 -18.40
CA GLY A 242 -14.17 9.35 -19.34
C GLY A 242 -13.12 10.25 -18.67
N ALA A 243 -12.09 10.59 -19.42
CA ALA A 243 -11.07 11.55 -19.01
C ALA A 243 -11.66 12.93 -18.68
N PRO A 244 -11.11 13.65 -17.69
CA PRO A 244 -11.54 15.01 -17.38
C PRO A 244 -11.21 15.97 -18.52
N ALA A 245 -12.00 17.05 -18.65
CA ALA A 245 -11.63 18.20 -19.46
C ALA A 245 -10.79 19.18 -18.62
N ILE A 246 -9.72 19.70 -19.19
CA ILE A 246 -8.83 20.67 -18.54
C ILE A 246 -8.74 21.91 -19.43
N ILE A 247 -9.43 22.97 -19.04
CA ILE A 247 -9.59 24.18 -19.85
C ILE A 247 -8.67 25.28 -19.36
N GLN A 248 -7.85 25.81 -20.25
CA GLN A 248 -6.99 26.96 -19.98
C GLN A 248 -7.82 28.25 -20.05
N ILE A 249 -8.08 28.90 -18.92
CA ILE A 249 -8.92 30.10 -18.82
C ILE A 249 -8.03 31.33 -18.57
N GLU A 250 -8.27 32.40 -19.32
CA GLU A 250 -7.58 33.68 -19.20
C GLU A 250 -7.87 34.41 -17.90
N ASN A 251 -6.87 35.08 -17.31
CA ASN A 251 -7.08 35.97 -16.17
C ASN A 251 -6.42 37.36 -16.31
N SER A 252 -6.20 37.84 -17.54
CA SER A 252 -5.88 39.24 -17.78
C SER A 252 -7.07 40.15 -17.43
N ILE A 253 -6.82 41.42 -17.11
CA ILE A 253 -7.88 42.36 -16.74
C ILE A 253 -8.94 42.51 -17.83
N ASP A 254 -8.53 42.53 -19.09
CA ASP A 254 -9.38 42.66 -20.28
C ASP A 254 -10.26 41.44 -20.55
N ALA A 255 -9.94 40.29 -19.96
CA ALA A 255 -10.71 39.06 -20.11
C ALA A 255 -11.82 38.89 -19.06
N ARG A 256 -11.80 39.70 -17.99
CA ARG A 256 -12.75 39.57 -16.87
C ARG A 256 -14.11 40.20 -17.20
N PRO A 257 -15.23 39.66 -16.69
CA PRO A 257 -15.36 38.42 -15.91
C PRO A 257 -15.24 37.17 -16.78
N GLN A 258 -14.74 36.05 -16.24
CA GLN A 258 -14.73 34.76 -16.92
C GLN A 258 -16.09 34.05 -16.79
N ALA A 259 -16.29 32.98 -17.55
CA ALA A 259 -17.48 32.13 -17.53
C ALA A 259 -17.10 30.66 -17.31
N GLY A 260 -17.98 29.93 -16.63
CA GLY A 260 -17.89 28.49 -16.43
C GLY A 260 -16.94 28.01 -15.32
N MET A 261 -16.05 28.88 -14.81
CA MET A 261 -15.02 28.47 -13.83
C MET A 261 -15.57 28.11 -12.45
N GLN A 262 -16.68 28.74 -12.02
CA GLN A 262 -17.28 28.47 -10.70
C GLN A 262 -17.85 27.05 -10.59
N GLN A 263 -18.06 26.36 -11.72
CA GLN A 263 -18.54 24.99 -11.78
C GLN A 263 -17.41 23.95 -11.95
N ALA A 264 -16.14 24.37 -11.95
CA ALA A 264 -15.01 23.46 -12.08
C ALA A 264 -14.80 22.65 -10.80
N ASP A 265 -14.36 21.40 -10.90
CA ASP A 265 -14.02 20.64 -9.70
C ASP A 265 -12.76 21.19 -9.03
N MET A 266 -11.77 21.55 -9.84
CA MET A 266 -10.53 22.16 -9.40
C MET A 266 -10.08 23.28 -10.34
N ILE A 267 -9.41 24.29 -9.79
CA ILE A 267 -8.71 25.32 -10.56
C ILE A 267 -7.27 25.36 -10.10
N TYR A 268 -6.34 25.27 -11.06
CA TYR A 268 -4.93 25.60 -10.84
C TYR A 268 -4.67 27.01 -11.35
N GLU A 269 -4.22 27.89 -10.47
CA GLU A 269 -3.78 29.25 -10.80
C GLU A 269 -2.26 29.36 -10.66
N TYR A 270 -1.60 29.86 -11.70
CA TYR A 270 -0.15 29.95 -11.81
C TYR A 270 0.23 31.16 -12.68
N ILE A 271 1.46 31.66 -12.57
CA ILE A 271 1.93 32.76 -13.41
C ILE A 271 2.28 32.28 -14.82
N SER A 272 1.74 32.98 -15.81
CA SER A 272 2.09 32.82 -17.22
C SER A 272 3.06 33.93 -17.68
N GLU A 273 3.15 34.24 -18.97
CA GLU A 273 4.01 35.30 -19.48
C GLU A 273 3.58 36.68 -18.95
N GLY A 274 4.56 37.53 -18.67
CA GLY A 274 4.31 38.92 -18.27
C GLY A 274 3.70 39.07 -16.88
N SER A 275 3.89 38.09 -15.98
CA SER A 275 3.36 38.11 -14.61
C SER A 275 1.83 38.07 -14.52
N ILE A 276 1.16 37.58 -15.56
CA ILE A 276 -0.30 37.46 -15.60
C ILE A 276 -0.70 36.06 -15.12
N PRO A 277 -1.55 35.94 -14.08
CA PRO A 277 -2.09 34.64 -13.68
C PRO A 277 -2.85 33.96 -14.82
N ARG A 278 -2.75 32.64 -14.90
CA ARG A 278 -3.50 31.79 -15.80
C ARG A 278 -4.19 30.70 -15.00
N LEU A 279 -5.38 30.30 -15.43
CA LEU A 279 -6.16 29.28 -14.77
C LEU A 279 -6.22 28.02 -15.63
N SER A 280 -6.06 26.84 -15.02
CA SER A 280 -6.47 25.55 -15.59
C SER A 280 -7.66 25.02 -14.80
N ALA A 281 -8.84 25.02 -15.39
CA ALA A 281 -10.05 24.50 -14.77
C ALA A 281 -10.27 23.02 -15.16
N VAL A 282 -10.36 22.15 -14.16
CA VAL A 282 -10.53 20.69 -14.30
C VAL A 282 -12.00 20.33 -14.06
N TYR A 283 -12.58 19.53 -14.95
CA TYR A 283 -13.95 19.06 -14.86
C TYR A 283 -13.99 17.54 -15.11
N TRP A 284 -14.48 16.79 -14.13
CA TRP A 284 -14.80 15.36 -14.28
C TRP A 284 -16.27 15.11 -14.67
N HIS A 285 -17.06 16.18 -14.74
CA HIS A 285 -18.47 16.16 -15.11
C HIS A 285 -18.74 17.08 -16.32
N PRO A 286 -19.91 16.98 -16.97
CA PRO A 286 -20.31 17.92 -18.03
C PRO A 286 -20.22 19.37 -17.57
N LEU A 287 -19.66 20.22 -18.42
CA LEU A 287 -19.40 21.63 -18.16
C LEU A 287 -20.63 22.50 -18.50
N PRO A 288 -20.77 23.72 -17.93
CA PRO A 288 -21.76 24.67 -18.41
C PRO A 288 -21.50 25.06 -19.86
N ASP A 289 -22.53 25.41 -20.62
CA ASP A 289 -22.40 25.65 -22.06
C ASP A 289 -21.50 26.85 -22.41
N LEU A 290 -21.35 27.82 -21.50
CA LEU A 290 -20.50 28.99 -21.67
C LEU A 290 -19.26 28.90 -20.78
N VAL A 291 -18.09 28.67 -21.38
CA VAL A 291 -16.79 28.62 -20.68
C VAL A 291 -15.76 29.51 -21.38
N GLY A 292 -14.96 30.26 -20.63
CA GLY A 292 -13.84 31.05 -21.14
C GLY A 292 -13.70 32.45 -20.51
N PRO A 293 -12.90 33.35 -21.09
CA PRO A 293 -12.15 33.16 -22.33
C PRO A 293 -11.08 32.08 -22.21
N VAL A 294 -10.95 31.26 -23.24
CA VAL A 294 -9.89 30.26 -23.36
C VAL A 294 -8.62 30.92 -23.83
N ARG A 295 -7.50 30.55 -23.21
CA ARG A 295 -6.18 31.03 -23.60
C ARG A 295 -5.15 29.94 -23.69
N SER A 296 -3.94 30.38 -23.97
CA SER A 296 -2.87 29.54 -24.42
C SER A 296 -2.40 28.49 -23.42
N CYS A 297 -1.94 27.37 -23.96
CA CYS A 297 -1.27 26.33 -23.21
C CYS A 297 0.08 26.82 -22.63
N ARG A 298 0.53 26.20 -21.55
CA ARG A 298 1.83 26.44 -20.88
C ARG A 298 2.50 25.10 -20.57
N LEU A 299 3.77 25.12 -20.16
CA LEU A 299 4.48 23.88 -19.81
C LEU A 299 3.80 23.12 -18.66
N ILE A 300 3.22 23.82 -17.70
CA ILE A 300 2.42 23.20 -16.63
C ILE A 300 1.18 22.47 -17.16
N THR A 301 0.65 22.86 -18.33
CA THR A 301 -0.48 22.17 -18.96
C THR A 301 -0.14 20.70 -19.28
N ILE A 302 1.12 20.43 -19.66
CA ILE A 302 1.61 19.05 -19.87
C ILE A 302 1.59 18.27 -18.56
N ARG A 303 2.01 18.89 -17.46
CA ARG A 303 1.99 18.27 -16.13
C ARG A 303 0.58 17.90 -15.71
N LEU A 304 -0.38 18.81 -15.92
CA LEU A 304 -1.80 18.56 -15.62
C LEU A 304 -2.42 17.48 -16.52
N GLU A 305 -2.07 17.44 -17.81
CA GLU A 305 -2.49 16.36 -18.72
C GLU A 305 -2.02 15.00 -18.20
N LEU A 306 -0.73 14.88 -17.83
CA LEU A 306 -0.16 13.63 -17.34
C LEU A 306 -0.75 13.21 -16.00
N MET A 307 -0.88 14.16 -15.08
CA MET A 307 -1.37 13.98 -13.71
C MET A 307 -2.82 13.46 -13.70
N TYR A 308 -3.68 14.07 -14.51
CA TYR A 308 -5.11 13.78 -14.53
C TYR A 308 -5.55 12.87 -15.66
N LYS A 309 -4.67 12.57 -16.62
CA LYS A 309 -5.01 11.87 -17.87
C LYS A 309 -6.18 12.55 -18.61
N GLY A 310 -6.24 13.87 -18.51
CA GLY A 310 -7.32 14.70 -19.05
C GLY A 310 -7.09 15.14 -20.49
N MET A 311 -8.15 15.62 -21.13
CA MET A 311 -8.09 16.32 -22.42
C MET A 311 -7.91 17.82 -22.17
N ILE A 312 -6.79 18.38 -22.62
CA ILE A 312 -6.50 19.80 -22.55
C ILE A 312 -7.26 20.56 -23.63
N TYR A 313 -7.81 21.72 -23.28
CA TYR A 313 -8.38 22.69 -24.22
C TYR A 313 -7.70 24.04 -24.03
N CYS A 314 -7.08 24.56 -25.09
CA CYS A 314 -6.41 25.86 -25.06
C CYS A 314 -6.50 26.62 -26.39
N SER A 315 -6.18 27.91 -26.38
CA SER A 315 -6.14 28.78 -27.57
C SER A 315 -4.71 29.26 -27.81
N GLY A 316 -4.02 28.61 -28.74
CA GLY A 316 -2.61 28.84 -29.05
C GLY A 316 -1.62 28.49 -27.94
N ALA A 317 -0.35 28.81 -28.20
CA ALA A 317 0.79 28.90 -27.27
C ALA A 317 1.93 29.60 -28.03
N ASN A 318 3.03 29.94 -27.36
CA ASN A 318 4.24 30.31 -28.09
C ASN A 318 4.78 29.06 -28.84
N ASP A 319 5.54 29.25 -29.93
CA ASP A 319 5.94 28.16 -30.82
C ASP A 319 6.72 27.05 -30.11
N TYR A 320 7.56 27.40 -29.12
CA TYR A 320 8.27 26.42 -28.31
C TYR A 320 7.31 25.58 -27.47
N VAL A 321 6.38 26.20 -26.76
CA VAL A 321 5.38 25.50 -25.96
C VAL A 321 4.48 24.66 -26.86
N LEU A 322 4.06 25.15 -28.03
CA LEU A 322 3.32 24.37 -29.02
C LEU A 322 4.07 23.09 -29.42
N GLY A 323 5.37 23.20 -29.72
CA GLY A 323 6.22 22.06 -30.04
C GLY A 323 6.39 21.05 -28.90
N MET A 324 6.17 21.48 -27.64
CA MET A 324 6.20 20.59 -26.47
C MET A 324 4.84 19.95 -26.20
N VAL A 325 3.75 20.72 -26.19
CA VAL A 325 2.41 20.21 -25.88
C VAL A 325 1.89 19.25 -26.96
N TRP A 326 2.24 19.44 -28.23
CA TRP A 326 1.86 18.52 -29.32
C TRP A 326 2.54 17.15 -29.26
N LYS A 327 3.54 16.97 -28.39
CA LYS A 327 4.11 15.64 -28.12
C LYS A 327 3.17 14.79 -27.26
N TYR A 328 2.15 15.40 -26.67
CA TYR A 328 1.16 14.76 -25.84
C TYR A 328 -0.19 14.70 -26.57
N PRO A 329 -0.85 13.53 -26.58
CA PRO A 329 -1.96 13.29 -27.49
C PRO A 329 -3.29 13.88 -27.03
N ASN A 330 -3.45 14.22 -25.75
CA ASN A 330 -4.74 14.64 -25.20
C ASN A 330 -4.87 16.17 -25.18
N LEU A 331 -4.81 16.78 -26.37
CA LEU A 331 -4.86 18.23 -26.52
C LEU A 331 -5.75 18.65 -27.70
N VAL A 332 -6.63 19.63 -27.43
CA VAL A 332 -7.35 20.40 -28.44
C VAL A 332 -6.89 21.84 -28.39
N ASN A 333 -6.36 22.32 -29.51
CA ASN A 333 -6.03 23.73 -29.70
C ASN A 333 -7.10 24.38 -30.60
N ASP A 334 -7.43 25.65 -30.38
CA ASP A 334 -8.40 26.39 -31.21
C ASP A 334 -8.00 26.48 -32.70
N TYR A 335 -6.71 26.29 -33.01
CA TYR A 335 -6.22 26.11 -34.38
C TYR A 335 -6.79 24.89 -35.10
N ALA A 336 -7.45 23.96 -34.40
CA ALA A 336 -8.13 22.80 -34.97
C ALA A 336 -9.38 23.16 -35.82
N ARG A 337 -9.61 24.45 -36.11
CA ARG A 337 -10.60 24.98 -37.07
C ARG A 337 -12.03 24.47 -36.85
N GLY A 338 -12.48 24.43 -35.60
CA GLY A 338 -13.84 24.01 -35.27
C GLY A 338 -14.02 22.51 -35.09
N ALA A 339 -12.94 21.75 -34.86
CA ALA A 339 -13.03 20.37 -34.41
C ALA A 339 -13.99 20.26 -33.21
N GLY A 340 -15.01 19.40 -33.34
CA GLY A 340 -16.05 19.22 -32.33
C GLY A 340 -16.97 20.43 -32.08
N ASN A 341 -16.82 21.53 -32.83
CA ASN A 341 -17.46 22.82 -32.56
C ASN A 341 -17.34 23.23 -31.08
N VAL A 342 -16.18 22.98 -30.47
CA VAL A 342 -15.95 23.26 -29.04
C VAL A 342 -15.52 24.70 -28.78
N PHE A 343 -14.92 25.38 -29.77
CA PHE A 343 -14.46 26.78 -29.67
C PHE A 343 -15.26 27.69 -30.59
N TYR A 344 -15.50 28.92 -30.14
CA TYR A 344 -16.04 30.01 -30.96
C TYR A 344 -15.43 31.35 -30.55
N ARG A 345 -15.61 32.40 -31.37
CA ARG A 345 -15.20 33.77 -31.03
C ARG A 345 -16.41 34.63 -30.73
N ASP A 346 -16.47 35.17 -29.51
CA ASP A 346 -17.48 36.16 -29.14
C ASP A 346 -17.03 37.57 -29.54
N ASN A 347 -17.06 37.85 -30.84
CA ASN A 347 -16.70 39.17 -31.39
C ASN A 347 -17.74 40.25 -31.05
N ALA A 348 -18.92 39.86 -30.53
CA ALA A 348 -20.00 40.79 -30.23
C ALA A 348 -19.79 41.48 -28.87
N THR A 349 -19.24 40.76 -27.89
CA THR A 349 -19.02 41.29 -26.53
C THR A 349 -17.55 41.45 -26.14
N ARG A 350 -16.63 40.81 -26.87
CA ARG A 350 -15.19 40.78 -26.56
C ARG A 350 -14.34 41.04 -27.79
N TYR A 351 -13.15 41.60 -27.59
CA TYR A 351 -12.17 41.81 -28.64
C TYR A 351 -11.03 40.79 -28.59
N ALA A 352 -10.38 40.54 -29.72
CA ALA A 352 -9.24 39.63 -29.78
C ALA A 352 -8.02 40.24 -29.05
N PRO A 353 -7.28 39.46 -28.26
CA PRO A 353 -7.33 37.99 -28.19
C PRO A 353 -8.13 37.44 -27.00
N HIS A 354 -8.96 38.24 -26.34
CA HIS A 354 -9.72 37.93 -25.12
C HIS A 354 -11.12 37.34 -25.38
N ASN A 355 -11.35 36.79 -26.58
CA ASN A 355 -12.70 36.51 -27.09
C ASN A 355 -12.92 35.06 -27.54
N VAL A 356 -11.97 34.15 -27.33
CA VAL A 356 -12.18 32.73 -27.59
C VAL A 356 -12.98 32.14 -26.45
N MET A 357 -14.16 31.63 -26.74
CA MET A 357 -15.07 31.00 -25.78
C MET A 357 -15.32 29.55 -26.20
N MET A 358 -15.92 28.75 -25.31
CA MET A 358 -16.26 27.37 -25.60
C MET A 358 -17.74 27.08 -25.49
N HIS A 359 -18.20 26.18 -26.35
CA HIS A 359 -19.48 25.47 -26.22
C HIS A 359 -19.29 24.27 -25.30
N GLY A 360 -19.50 24.46 -23.99
CA GLY A 360 -19.25 23.42 -22.99
C GLY A 360 -20.06 22.14 -23.21
N ASN A 361 -21.28 22.24 -23.78
CA ASN A 361 -22.09 21.07 -24.13
C ASN A 361 -21.42 20.16 -25.17
N ASN A 362 -20.51 20.70 -25.99
CA ASN A 362 -19.80 19.94 -27.01
C ASN A 362 -18.49 19.33 -26.50
N VAL A 363 -17.99 19.77 -25.33
CA VAL A 363 -16.69 19.33 -24.80
C VAL A 363 -16.72 17.87 -24.40
N ALA A 364 -17.64 17.47 -23.51
CA ALA A 364 -17.75 16.09 -23.05
C ALA A 364 -17.94 15.06 -24.19
N PRO A 365 -18.88 15.25 -25.15
CA PRO A 365 -19.01 14.32 -26.26
C PRO A 365 -17.78 14.32 -27.16
N PHE A 366 -17.11 15.48 -27.37
CA PHE A 366 -15.87 15.52 -28.15
C PHE A 366 -14.74 14.76 -27.46
N THR A 367 -14.49 15.00 -26.16
CA THR A 367 -13.50 14.25 -25.37
C THR A 367 -13.72 12.74 -25.47
N ALA A 368 -14.97 12.29 -25.39
CA ALA A 368 -15.30 10.86 -25.45
C ALA A 368 -14.89 10.20 -26.78
N LEU A 369 -14.91 10.94 -27.91
CA LEU A 369 -14.48 10.43 -29.21
C LEU A 369 -12.98 10.09 -29.27
N HIS A 370 -12.17 10.67 -28.40
CA HIS A 370 -10.73 10.42 -28.35
C HIS A 370 -10.36 9.11 -27.62
N GLY A 371 -11.34 8.42 -27.02
CA GLY A 371 -11.12 7.08 -26.43
C GLY A 371 -10.06 7.05 -25.33
N ILE A 372 -9.88 8.16 -24.61
CA ILE A 372 -8.91 8.26 -23.51
C ILE A 372 -9.32 7.27 -22.41
N ALA A 373 -8.36 6.49 -21.92
CA ALA A 373 -8.59 5.51 -20.87
C ALA A 373 -9.14 6.18 -19.60
N ALA A 374 -9.94 5.44 -18.84
CA ALA A 374 -10.44 5.89 -17.56
C ALA A 374 -9.27 6.23 -16.60
N PRO A 375 -9.46 7.20 -15.69
CA PRO A 375 -8.48 7.51 -14.66
C PRO A 375 -8.07 6.29 -13.83
N ILE A 376 -6.78 6.24 -13.45
CA ILE A 376 -6.24 5.25 -12.51
C ILE A 376 -6.37 5.68 -11.03
N TYR A 377 -7.03 6.81 -10.80
CA TYR A 377 -7.35 7.39 -9.50
C TYR A 377 -8.87 7.46 -9.31
N ASP A 378 -9.32 7.55 -8.05
CA ASP A 378 -10.72 7.77 -7.72
C ASP A 378 -11.03 9.27 -7.62
N ILE A 379 -12.28 9.63 -7.88
CA ILE A 379 -12.79 10.97 -7.63
C ILE A 379 -13.72 10.87 -6.42
N ALA A 380 -13.59 11.80 -5.47
CA ALA A 380 -14.31 11.75 -4.21
C ALA A 380 -15.83 11.74 -4.45
N PRO A 381 -16.58 10.78 -3.88
CA PRO A 381 -18.03 10.83 -3.89
C PRO A 381 -18.52 11.97 -2.99
N LYS A 382 -19.81 12.30 -3.05
CA LYS A 382 -20.39 13.31 -2.18
C LYS A 382 -20.35 12.76 -0.75
N HIS A 383 -19.77 13.52 0.15
CA HIS A 383 -19.67 13.25 1.58
C HIS A 383 -20.10 14.48 2.39
N ALA A 384 -20.16 14.30 3.70
CA ALA A 384 -20.31 15.44 4.60
C ALA A 384 -18.97 16.16 4.74
N ASP A 385 -19.03 17.46 5.01
CA ASP A 385 -17.85 18.24 5.36
C ASP A 385 -17.12 17.59 6.56
N GLY A 386 -15.80 17.61 6.49
CA GLY A 386 -14.91 17.18 7.55
C GLY A 386 -14.92 18.11 8.76
N THR A 387 -14.17 17.73 9.79
CA THR A 387 -13.84 18.62 10.90
C THR A 387 -12.35 18.91 10.85
N PHE A 388 -12.01 20.14 10.46
CA PHE A 388 -10.63 20.57 10.34
C PHE A 388 -10.18 21.31 11.60
N THR A 389 -8.92 21.08 11.97
CA THR A 389 -8.27 21.78 13.08
C THR A 389 -7.02 22.47 12.54
N GLY A 390 -6.84 23.74 12.89
CA GLY A 390 -5.79 24.58 12.34
C GLY A 390 -5.81 25.97 12.94
N ALA A 391 -4.84 26.80 12.56
CA ALA A 391 -4.84 28.21 12.95
C ALA A 391 -5.97 28.96 12.22
N ALA A 392 -6.54 29.99 12.85
CA ALA A 392 -7.58 30.80 12.21
C ALA A 392 -7.02 31.51 10.96
N ALA A 393 -7.74 31.37 9.85
CA ALA A 393 -7.38 31.91 8.54
C ALA A 393 -8.59 32.59 7.90
N ALA A 394 -9.05 33.69 8.51
CA ALA A 394 -10.18 34.45 7.97
C ALA A 394 -9.84 35.12 6.63
N GLN A 395 -8.56 35.34 6.33
CA GLN A 395 -8.09 35.95 5.09
C GLN A 395 -6.83 35.22 4.59
N ILE A 396 -6.74 35.03 3.27
CA ILE A 396 -5.57 34.47 2.59
C ILE A 396 -5.06 35.51 1.61
N SER A 397 -3.76 35.76 1.61
CA SER A 397 -3.11 36.64 0.63
C SER A 397 -2.16 35.82 -0.21
N VAL A 398 -2.30 35.92 -1.53
CA VAL A 398 -1.39 35.31 -2.51
C VAL A 398 -0.91 36.42 -3.44
N PRO A 399 0.07 37.25 -2.99
CA PRO A 399 0.48 38.46 -3.71
C PRO A 399 1.01 38.18 -5.11
N ASP A 400 1.75 37.09 -5.27
CA ASP A 400 2.32 36.64 -6.54
C ASP A 400 1.23 36.45 -7.61
N HIS A 401 -0.01 36.15 -7.20
CA HIS A 401 -1.17 36.01 -8.07
C HIS A 401 -2.15 37.20 -8.02
N GLY A 402 -1.82 38.29 -7.32
CA GLY A 402 -2.74 39.42 -7.11
C GLY A 402 -4.05 39.02 -6.41
N ALA A 403 -4.05 37.91 -5.68
CA ALA A 403 -5.25 37.28 -5.14
C ALA A 403 -5.38 37.49 -3.62
N LEU A 404 -6.61 37.76 -3.21
CA LEU A 404 -7.00 37.79 -1.80
C LEU A 404 -8.28 36.98 -1.65
N TRP A 405 -8.32 36.14 -0.62
CA TRP A 405 -9.50 35.36 -0.28
C TRP A 405 -9.99 35.75 1.10
N GLN A 406 -11.30 35.94 1.23
CA GLN A 406 -11.95 36.24 2.49
C GLN A 406 -12.90 35.11 2.86
N TYR A 407 -12.71 34.49 4.02
CA TYR A 407 -13.64 33.48 4.52
C TYR A 407 -14.99 34.10 4.86
N ASP A 408 -16.06 33.48 4.40
CA ASP A 408 -17.44 33.76 4.77
C ASP A 408 -17.99 32.59 5.61
N PRO A 409 -18.20 32.77 6.92
CA PRO A 409 -18.75 31.73 7.80
C PRO A 409 -20.18 31.31 7.42
N GLY A 410 -20.94 32.17 6.74
CA GLY A 410 -22.33 31.88 6.35
C GLY A 410 -22.41 30.79 5.27
N SER A 411 -21.61 30.93 4.22
CA SER A 411 -21.49 29.93 3.15
C SER A 411 -20.43 28.85 3.41
N LYS A 412 -19.58 29.05 4.43
CA LYS A 412 -18.38 28.25 4.72
C LYS A 412 -17.41 28.15 3.54
N GLN A 413 -17.21 29.26 2.85
CA GLN A 413 -16.37 29.32 1.65
C GLN A 413 -15.51 30.57 1.65
N TYR A 414 -14.46 30.56 0.84
CA TYR A 414 -13.58 31.68 0.63
C TYR A 414 -14.01 32.46 -0.61
N LEU A 415 -14.24 33.76 -0.47
CA LEU A 415 -14.63 34.66 -1.56
C LEU A 415 -13.38 35.33 -2.17
N LYS A 416 -13.20 35.23 -3.49
CA LYS A 416 -12.02 35.77 -4.17
C LYS A 416 -12.15 37.26 -4.47
N THR A 417 -11.03 37.96 -4.32
CA THR A 417 -10.71 39.29 -4.84
C THR A 417 -9.47 39.14 -5.71
N GLN A 418 -9.47 39.81 -6.86
CA GLN A 418 -8.38 39.81 -7.82
C GLN A 418 -8.01 41.25 -8.13
N ASP A 419 -6.74 41.61 -7.94
CA ASP A 419 -6.19 42.94 -8.21
C ASP A 419 -7.02 44.07 -7.59
N GLY A 420 -7.43 43.88 -6.33
CA GLY A 420 -8.21 44.84 -5.55
C GLY A 420 -9.71 44.88 -5.84
N SER A 421 -10.22 44.10 -6.80
CA SER A 421 -11.65 44.07 -7.16
C SER A 421 -12.28 42.70 -6.92
N PRO A 422 -13.59 42.62 -6.56
CA PRO A 422 -14.28 41.33 -6.48
C PRO A 422 -14.13 40.53 -7.78
N PHE A 423 -13.66 39.29 -7.67
CA PHE A 423 -13.49 38.43 -8.84
C PHE A 423 -14.82 37.75 -9.18
N VAL A 424 -15.32 37.91 -10.40
CA VAL A 424 -16.69 37.53 -10.79
C VAL A 424 -16.67 36.51 -11.92
N ASN A 425 -17.53 35.49 -11.81
CA ASN A 425 -17.89 34.56 -12.86
C ASN A 425 -19.27 34.90 -13.44
N VAL A 426 -19.38 34.93 -14.77
CA VAL A 426 -20.62 35.17 -15.50
C VAL A 426 -21.69 34.18 -15.05
N GLY A 427 -22.85 34.70 -14.67
CA GLY A 427 -24.03 33.91 -14.29
C GLY A 427 -24.05 33.40 -12.83
N THR A 428 -22.90 33.30 -12.14
CA THR A 428 -22.86 32.83 -10.74
C THR A 428 -22.39 33.88 -9.74
N GLY A 429 -21.95 35.05 -10.19
CA GLY A 429 -21.53 36.14 -9.31
C GLY A 429 -20.09 35.96 -8.80
N ARG A 430 -19.83 36.39 -7.56
CA ARG A 430 -18.47 36.41 -7.00
C ARG A 430 -17.93 34.98 -6.86
N VAL A 431 -16.69 34.79 -7.31
CA VAL A 431 -15.98 33.51 -7.22
C VAL A 431 -15.78 33.13 -5.77
N HIS A 432 -16.07 31.86 -5.48
CA HIS A 432 -15.87 31.26 -4.17
C HIS A 432 -15.33 29.84 -4.26
N ALA A 433 -14.46 29.48 -3.31
CA ALA A 433 -13.89 28.15 -3.20
C ALA A 433 -14.16 27.57 -1.81
N LYS A 434 -14.45 26.27 -1.75
CA LYS A 434 -14.59 25.54 -0.48
C LYS A 434 -13.22 25.33 0.16
N THR A 435 -12.24 25.02 -0.69
CA THR A 435 -10.84 24.81 -0.30
C THR A 435 -9.95 25.70 -1.15
N VAL A 436 -9.02 26.42 -0.52
CA VAL A 436 -7.93 27.12 -1.20
C VAL A 436 -6.63 26.46 -0.78
N ILE A 437 -5.75 26.14 -1.72
CA ILE A 437 -4.46 25.52 -1.47
C ILE A 437 -3.38 26.45 -2.03
N VAL A 438 -2.36 26.75 -1.23
CA VAL A 438 -1.14 27.41 -1.70
C VAL A 438 -0.06 26.33 -1.76
N GLU A 439 0.25 25.88 -2.97
CA GLU A 439 1.16 24.78 -3.26
C GLU A 439 2.51 25.35 -3.71
N HIS A 440 3.57 25.06 -2.95
CA HIS A 440 4.92 25.53 -3.27
C HIS A 440 5.70 24.47 -4.05
N VAL A 441 6.11 24.81 -5.27
CA VAL A 441 6.78 23.89 -6.18
C VAL A 441 8.13 24.43 -6.61
N ASN A 442 9.03 23.54 -7.03
CA ASN A 442 10.21 23.98 -7.75
C ASN A 442 9.79 24.57 -9.10
N SER A 443 10.35 25.72 -9.45
CA SER A 443 10.13 26.34 -10.75
C SER A 443 11.43 26.86 -11.33
N TYR A 444 11.45 27.06 -12.64
CA TYR A 444 12.51 27.79 -13.30
C TYR A 444 12.01 28.66 -14.43
N LEU A 445 12.67 29.79 -14.66
CA LEU A 445 12.44 30.60 -15.86
C LEU A 445 13.09 29.92 -17.07
N ASP A 446 12.29 29.47 -18.03
CA ASP A 446 12.82 28.92 -19.27
C ASP A 446 13.27 30.07 -20.19
N THR A 447 14.56 30.40 -20.08
CA THR A 447 15.21 31.48 -20.83
C THR A 447 15.60 31.11 -22.26
N ASN A 448 15.13 29.97 -22.77
CA ASN A 448 15.32 29.61 -24.17
C ASN A 448 14.74 30.74 -25.05
N PRO A 449 15.53 31.36 -25.96
CA PRO A 449 15.04 32.45 -26.81
C PRO A 449 13.79 32.08 -27.62
N THR A 450 13.60 30.80 -27.95
CA THR A 450 12.40 30.31 -28.65
C THR A 450 11.18 30.18 -27.74
N ASN A 451 11.38 30.13 -26.42
CA ASN A 451 10.35 30.17 -25.39
C ASN A 451 10.15 31.61 -24.85
N SER A 452 10.05 32.57 -25.77
CA SER A 452 9.74 33.96 -25.44
C SER A 452 8.51 34.44 -26.19
N PHE A 453 7.69 35.26 -25.53
CA PHE A 453 6.56 35.94 -26.16
C PHE A 453 6.57 37.40 -25.74
N HIS A 454 6.64 38.31 -26.72
CA HIS A 454 6.75 39.77 -26.48
C HIS A 454 7.89 40.16 -25.52
N GLY A 455 8.99 39.40 -25.52
CA GLY A 455 10.16 39.64 -24.65
C GLY A 455 10.06 39.03 -23.25
N TYR A 456 8.96 38.35 -22.91
CA TYR A 456 8.81 37.62 -21.66
C TYR A 456 9.06 36.13 -21.85
N TYR A 457 9.85 35.55 -20.94
CA TYR A 457 10.03 34.10 -20.83
C TYR A 457 8.87 33.47 -20.05
N THR A 458 8.68 32.15 -20.19
CA THR A 458 7.69 31.41 -19.42
C THR A 458 8.34 30.74 -18.21
N GLU A 459 7.61 30.72 -17.10
CA GLU A 459 7.99 29.91 -15.95
C GLU A 459 7.53 28.47 -16.15
N ALA A 460 8.43 27.52 -15.89
CA ALA A 460 8.17 26.11 -15.87
C ALA A 460 8.01 25.65 -14.42
N TYR A 461 6.87 25.04 -14.10
CA TYR A 461 6.55 24.52 -12.77
C TYR A 461 6.76 23.01 -12.74
N GLU A 462 7.55 22.53 -11.78
CA GLU A 462 7.73 21.10 -11.54
C GLU A 462 6.67 20.61 -10.55
N LEU A 463 5.63 19.96 -11.08
CA LEU A 463 4.56 19.40 -10.26
C LEU A 463 4.86 17.99 -9.76
N THR A 464 5.95 17.35 -10.17
CA THR A 464 6.36 16.02 -9.67
C THR A 464 7.41 16.16 -8.58
N GLY A 465 7.18 15.50 -7.44
CA GLY A 465 8.05 15.52 -6.27
C GLY A 465 7.27 15.76 -4.99
N ASP A 466 7.87 16.55 -4.11
CA ASP A 466 7.34 16.88 -2.80
C ASP A 466 7.56 18.37 -2.53
N GLY A 467 6.65 18.99 -1.79
CA GLY A 467 6.81 20.38 -1.35
C GLY A 467 5.81 20.80 -0.29
N ALA A 468 5.99 22.01 0.22
CA ALA A 468 5.09 22.57 1.23
C ALA A 468 3.74 22.94 0.60
N ALA A 469 2.66 22.77 1.37
CA ALA A 469 1.34 23.24 1.01
C ALA A 469 0.62 23.82 2.23
N ASP A 470 -0.01 24.98 2.04
CA ASP A 470 -0.95 25.53 3.02
C ASP A 470 -2.37 25.29 2.50
N ILE A 471 -3.15 24.50 3.23
CA ILE A 471 -4.52 24.13 2.88
C ILE A 471 -5.48 24.93 3.75
N TYR A 472 -6.31 25.75 3.11
CA TYR A 472 -7.28 26.61 3.76
C TYR A 472 -8.69 26.08 3.51
N VAL A 473 -9.39 25.75 4.60
CA VAL A 473 -10.74 25.17 4.58
C VAL A 473 -11.45 25.56 5.87
N ASP A 474 -12.76 25.82 5.80
CA ASP A 474 -13.59 26.15 6.97
C ASP A 474 -13.01 27.24 7.91
N GLY A 475 -12.36 28.25 7.32
CA GLY A 475 -11.81 29.40 8.04
C GLY A 475 -10.53 29.09 8.83
N VAL A 476 -9.92 27.92 8.63
CA VAL A 476 -8.63 27.53 9.22
C VAL A 476 -7.58 27.23 8.15
N VAL A 477 -6.30 27.25 8.55
CA VAL A 477 -5.16 26.78 7.76
C VAL A 477 -4.57 25.52 8.36
N ILE A 478 -4.31 24.55 7.51
CA ILE A 478 -3.57 23.32 7.79
C ILE A 478 -2.24 23.42 7.05
N HIS A 479 -1.15 23.49 7.80
CA HIS A 479 0.19 23.39 7.25
C HIS A 479 0.49 21.92 6.93
N GLY A 480 0.76 21.63 5.67
CA GLY A 480 0.98 20.29 5.16
C GLY A 480 2.03 20.24 4.06
N THR A 481 2.03 19.12 3.35
CA THR A 481 2.89 18.90 2.18
C THR A 481 2.08 18.31 1.04
N TRP A 482 2.43 18.63 -0.20
CA TRP A 482 1.98 17.86 -1.35
C TRP A 482 3.01 16.77 -1.67
N HIS A 483 2.52 15.60 -2.08
CA HIS A 483 3.31 14.44 -2.48
C HIS A 483 2.81 13.93 -3.84
N HIS A 484 3.68 13.93 -4.84
CA HIS A 484 3.38 13.51 -6.22
C HIS A 484 4.62 12.87 -6.86
N PRO A 485 4.99 11.65 -6.45
CA PRO A 485 6.25 11.01 -6.87
C PRO A 485 6.23 10.46 -8.30
N ASP A 486 5.04 10.28 -8.89
CA ASP A 486 4.85 9.78 -10.25
C ASP A 486 4.04 10.80 -11.05
N PRO A 487 4.59 11.39 -12.14
CA PRO A 487 3.90 12.40 -12.96
C PRO A 487 2.56 11.95 -13.56
N ASN A 488 2.24 10.65 -13.48
CA ASN A 488 1.07 10.05 -14.08
C ASN A 488 -0.14 9.92 -13.15
N VAL A 489 -0.04 10.40 -11.90
CA VAL A 489 -1.13 10.35 -10.91
C VAL A 489 -1.30 11.69 -10.21
N PRO A 490 -2.47 12.01 -9.63
CA PRO A 490 -2.67 13.26 -8.90
C PRO A 490 -1.80 13.41 -7.66
N ALA A 491 -1.51 14.66 -7.29
CA ALA A 491 -0.86 14.98 -6.03
C ALA A 491 -1.77 14.63 -4.83
N VAL A 492 -1.15 14.21 -3.73
CA VAL A 492 -1.81 13.97 -2.44
C VAL A 492 -1.35 15.02 -1.44
N TYR A 493 -2.29 15.70 -0.78
CA TYR A 493 -1.99 16.62 0.31
C TYR A 493 -1.97 15.88 1.64
N LEU A 494 -0.89 16.02 2.39
CA LEU A 494 -0.62 15.32 3.64
C LEU A 494 -0.56 16.30 4.81
N ASP A 495 -1.09 15.90 5.96
CA ASP A 495 -0.93 16.61 7.22
C ASP A 495 0.49 16.44 7.80
N ALA A 496 0.78 17.12 8.91
CA ALA A 496 2.08 17.03 9.59
C ALA A 496 2.44 15.61 10.10
N ASN A 497 1.49 14.68 10.15
CA ASN A 497 1.71 13.29 10.53
C ASN A 497 1.88 12.37 9.30
N GLY A 498 1.85 12.91 8.08
CA GLY A 498 1.92 12.15 6.83
C GLY A 498 0.60 11.47 6.45
N ASN A 499 -0.53 11.87 7.04
CA ASN A 499 -1.85 11.37 6.65
C ASN A 499 -2.44 12.21 5.53
N PRO A 500 -3.07 11.61 4.51
CA PRO A 500 -3.87 12.35 3.54
C PRO A 500 -4.96 13.18 4.20
N ILE A 501 -5.11 14.40 3.70
CA ILE A 501 -6.17 15.33 4.06
C ILE A 501 -7.34 15.09 3.09
N ASP A 502 -8.44 14.58 3.63
CA ASP A 502 -9.68 14.40 2.86
C ASP A 502 -10.36 15.78 2.73
N LEU A 503 -10.31 16.37 1.54
CA LEU A 503 -10.83 17.71 1.26
C LEU A 503 -12.36 17.70 1.12
N ASP A 504 -13.02 18.77 1.57
CA ASP A 504 -14.47 18.92 1.47
C ASP A 504 -14.98 18.99 0.01
N ASN A 505 -16.24 18.60 -0.19
CA ASN A 505 -16.88 18.77 -1.48
C ASN A 505 -17.09 20.26 -1.80
N GLY A 506 -16.62 20.68 -2.97
CA GLY A 506 -16.71 22.05 -3.43
C GLY A 506 -15.55 22.42 -4.35
N LEU A 507 -15.59 23.63 -4.91
CA LEU A 507 -14.48 24.11 -5.75
C LEU A 507 -13.19 24.11 -4.92
N THR A 508 -12.17 23.40 -5.39
CA THR A 508 -10.81 23.47 -4.85
C THR A 508 -9.95 24.38 -5.72
N TRP A 509 -9.41 25.44 -5.13
CA TRP A 509 -8.55 26.39 -5.83
C TRP A 509 -7.09 26.22 -5.40
N VAL A 510 -6.24 25.74 -6.30
CA VAL A 510 -4.80 25.54 -6.07
C VAL A 510 -4.03 26.70 -6.68
N HIS A 511 -3.40 27.51 -5.84
CA HIS A 511 -2.37 28.46 -6.27
C HIS A 511 -1.02 27.74 -6.30
N VAL A 512 -0.44 27.59 -7.49
CA VAL A 512 0.89 27.02 -7.67
C VAL A 512 1.92 28.14 -7.60
N ILE A 513 2.73 28.14 -6.55
CA ILE A 513 3.77 29.14 -6.29
C ILE A 513 5.12 28.53 -6.59
N GLY A 514 5.80 29.09 -7.59
CA GLY A 514 7.14 28.70 -7.98
C GLY A 514 8.21 29.11 -6.96
N SER A 515 9.28 28.33 -6.86
CA SER A 515 10.43 28.61 -5.99
C SER A 515 11.21 29.85 -6.42
N GLU A 516 11.15 30.19 -7.70
CA GLU A 516 11.86 31.33 -8.24
C GLU A 516 10.88 32.47 -8.57
N LYS A 517 11.06 33.62 -7.92
CA LYS A 517 10.21 34.80 -8.15
C LYS A 517 10.76 35.63 -9.29
N TRP A 518 10.25 35.39 -10.49
CA TRP A 518 10.70 36.07 -11.72
C TRP A 518 9.83 37.26 -12.14
N HIS A 519 8.69 37.45 -11.49
CA HIS A 519 7.80 38.59 -11.71
C HIS A 519 8.22 39.83 -10.93
N LEU A 520 8.09 41.00 -11.55
CA LEU A 520 8.25 42.30 -10.89
C LEU A 520 7.04 42.58 -9.99
N PRO A 521 7.24 43.17 -8.79
CA PRO A 521 6.16 43.49 -7.85
C PRO A 521 5.18 44.55 -8.36
#